data_AF-V5HEC8-F1
#
_entry.id   AF-V5HEC8-F1
#
_cell.length_a   1.000
_cell.length_b   1.000
_cell.length_c   1.000
_cell.angle_alpha   90.00
_cell.angle_beta   90.00
_cell.angle_gamma   90.00
#
_symmetry.space_group_name_H-M   'P 1'
#
loop_
_entity.id
_entity.type
_entity.pdbx_description
1 polymer ?
#
loop_
_entity_poly.entity_id
_entity_poly.type
_entity_poly.pdbx_seq_one_letter_code
_entity_poly.pdbx_strand_id
1 'polypeptide(L)'
;MFVLVCAAATIIACRGAFALSNEDKTQVEVHNDSRRLLFSNQTFYLLYRNVKSDSDFGGEAPCAQIRHIEGLEKRRNVSVLGMEFYIHERRGHINQHYVVLTPNKSRAISPHDDAMALLTLASPFRPETHYHLLFTDYMSCFTVRRPLDDVYQVWAIGRPSLTNKYENCHSAYKQHSDIPGCSVERPRYDVFNDTLCCRQRRIE
;
A
#
# COMPACT_ATOMS: atom_id res chain seq x y z
N MET A 1 -14.70 -35.73 30.54
CA MET A 1 -14.81 -34.33 31.01
C MET A 1 -13.52 -34.04 31.76
N PHE A 2 -12.61 -33.17 31.33
CA PHE A 2 -12.80 -31.78 30.94
C PHE A 2 -11.96 -31.41 29.72
N VAL A 3 -12.66 -30.82 28.75
CA VAL A 3 -12.12 -29.99 27.65
C VAL A 3 -11.87 -28.59 28.21
N LEU A 4 -10.94 -27.84 27.60
CA LEU A 4 -10.66 -26.40 27.73
C LEU A 4 -9.33 -26.06 28.43
N VAL A 5 -8.23 -26.19 27.68
CA VAL A 5 -7.08 -25.28 27.81
C VAL A 5 -6.76 -24.77 26.41
N CYS A 6 -7.59 -23.85 25.93
CA CYS A 6 -7.36 -23.12 24.68
C CYS A 6 -7.61 -21.63 24.95
N ALA A 7 -6.77 -20.80 24.32
CA ALA A 7 -7.03 -19.39 23.97
C ALA A 7 -6.64 -18.24 24.93
N ALA A 8 -5.76 -18.43 25.92
CA ALA A 8 -5.26 -17.30 26.73
C ALA A 8 -3.82 -16.83 26.40
N ALA A 9 -3.01 -17.63 25.70
CA ALA A 9 -1.58 -17.31 25.52
C ALA A 9 -1.30 -16.29 24.41
N THR A 10 -2.17 -16.14 23.41
CA THR A 10 -1.95 -15.22 22.27
C THR A 10 -2.28 -13.76 22.58
N ILE A 11 -3.09 -13.48 23.62
CA ILE A 11 -3.44 -12.09 23.99
C ILE A 11 -2.35 -11.46 24.87
N ILE A 12 -1.51 -12.26 25.54
CA ILE A 12 -0.50 -11.78 26.48
C ILE A 12 0.75 -11.24 25.75
N ALA A 13 1.09 -11.77 24.57
CA ALA A 13 2.26 -11.34 23.82
C ALA A 13 2.21 -9.87 23.35
N CYS A 14 1.00 -9.31 23.18
CA CYS A 14 0.81 -7.91 22.82
C CYS A 14 0.80 -6.93 24.00
N ARG A 15 0.62 -7.42 25.25
CA ARG A 15 0.49 -6.56 26.43
C ARG A 15 1.80 -6.28 27.16
N GLY A 16 2.90 -6.93 26.76
CA GLY A 16 4.22 -6.80 27.40
C GLY A 16 5.07 -5.61 26.94
N ALA A 17 4.64 -4.83 25.93
CA ALA A 17 5.45 -3.76 25.34
C ALA A 17 5.19 -2.36 25.93
N PHE A 18 4.48 -2.23 27.05
CA PHE A 18 4.40 -0.98 27.80
C PHE A 18 5.51 -0.92 28.86
N ALA A 19 6.76 -0.91 28.39
CA ALA A 19 7.89 -0.44 29.18
C ALA A 19 8.50 0.73 28.41
N LEU A 20 8.19 1.94 28.89
CA LEU A 20 8.83 3.19 28.49
C LEU A 20 10.36 3.02 28.49
N SER A 21 10.98 3.10 27.32
CA SER A 21 12.41 3.36 27.19
C SER A 21 12.58 4.67 26.44
N ASN A 22 13.12 5.65 27.16
CA ASN A 22 13.46 6.98 26.69
C ASN A 22 14.59 6.94 25.64
N GLU A 23 14.26 6.63 24.38
CA GLU A 23 15.04 7.03 23.20
C GLU A 23 14.17 7.86 22.27
N ASP A 24 13.62 8.92 22.85
CA ASP A 24 12.87 9.96 22.17
C ASP A 24 13.86 11.04 21.71
N LYS A 25 14.49 10.82 20.54
CA LYS A 25 15.20 11.84 19.76
C LYS A 25 15.34 11.35 18.32
N THR A 26 14.63 12.04 17.43
CA THR A 26 14.60 11.95 15.94
C THR A 26 13.54 11.10 15.24
N GLN A 27 12.37 10.85 15.84
CA GLN A 27 11.18 10.63 15.01
C GLN A 27 10.52 11.98 14.73
N VAL A 28 10.83 12.55 13.57
CA VAL A 28 9.89 13.48 12.96
C VAL A 28 8.55 12.73 12.92
N GLU A 29 7.52 13.26 13.56
CA GLU A 29 6.14 12.78 13.43
C GLU A 29 5.72 13.02 11.97
N VAL A 30 6.17 12.13 11.08
CA VAL A 30 5.80 12.15 9.67
C VAL A 30 4.38 11.60 9.63
N HIS A 31 3.39 12.49 9.77
CA HIS A 31 2.00 12.09 9.62
C HIS A 31 1.75 11.56 8.21
N ASN A 32 0.94 10.52 8.09
CA ASN A 32 0.52 9.95 6.82
C ASN A 32 -0.44 10.91 6.12
N ASP A 33 -0.03 11.42 4.97
CA ASP A 33 -0.79 12.35 4.13
C ASP A 33 -0.72 11.87 2.68
N SER A 34 -1.81 11.24 2.25
CA SER A 34 -1.99 10.74 0.89
C SER A 34 -1.94 11.85 -0.14
N ARG A 35 -2.37 13.08 0.18
CA ARG A 35 -2.26 14.20 -0.75
C ARG A 35 -0.80 14.50 -1.03
N ARG A 36 0.06 14.55 -0.02
CA ARG A 36 1.50 14.74 -0.23
C ARG A 36 2.12 13.59 -1.02
N LEU A 37 1.72 12.34 -0.73
CA LEU A 37 2.22 11.15 -1.43
C LEU A 37 1.87 11.17 -2.93
N LEU A 38 0.59 11.39 -3.26
CA LEU A 38 0.07 11.29 -4.62
C LEU A 38 0.63 12.39 -5.54
N PHE A 39 0.94 13.57 -5.00
CA PHE A 39 1.47 14.72 -5.74
C PHE A 39 3.00 14.70 -5.94
N SER A 40 3.66 13.58 -5.62
CA SER A 40 5.11 13.43 -5.77
C SER A 40 5.60 13.31 -7.23
N ASN A 41 4.69 13.21 -8.21
CA ASN A 41 4.98 12.96 -9.63
C ASN A 41 5.82 11.69 -9.89
N GLN A 42 5.83 10.74 -8.96
CA GLN A 42 6.59 9.50 -9.06
C GLN A 42 5.76 8.35 -9.65
N THR A 43 6.44 7.32 -10.14
CA THR A 43 5.84 6.01 -10.40
C THR A 43 5.87 5.19 -9.12
N PHE A 44 4.76 4.56 -8.77
CA PHE A 44 4.66 3.63 -7.65
C PHE A 44 4.72 2.19 -8.15
N TYR A 45 5.57 1.37 -7.55
CA TYR A 45 5.74 -0.04 -7.93
C TYR A 45 5.27 -0.94 -6.80
N LEU A 46 4.32 -1.85 -7.05
CA LEU A 46 3.85 -2.78 -6.04
C LEU A 46 4.92 -3.83 -5.79
N LEU A 47 5.55 -3.78 -4.62
CA LEU A 47 6.62 -4.70 -4.26
C LEU A 47 6.04 -6.07 -3.90
N TYR A 48 5.13 -6.08 -2.94
CA TYR A 48 4.51 -7.30 -2.43
C TYR A 48 3.18 -6.99 -1.73
N ARG A 49 2.38 -8.05 -1.56
CA ARG A 49 1.09 -8.00 -0.86
C ARG A 49 0.80 -9.30 -0.11
N ASN A 50 -0.23 -9.30 0.74
CA ASN A 50 -0.61 -10.48 1.55
C ASN A 50 -1.52 -11.50 0.86
N VAL A 51 -1.94 -11.25 -0.38
CA VAL A 51 -2.74 -12.21 -1.17
C VAL A 51 -2.06 -12.51 -2.50
N LYS A 52 -2.04 -13.78 -2.89
CA LYS A 52 -1.41 -14.18 -4.16
C LYS A 52 -2.19 -13.62 -5.36
N SER A 53 -3.49 -13.91 -5.39
CA SER A 53 -4.42 -13.38 -6.41
C SER A 53 -5.25 -12.26 -5.81
N ASP A 54 -5.30 -11.12 -6.48
CA ASP A 54 -6.04 -9.93 -6.05
C ASP A 54 -7.11 -9.60 -7.07
N SER A 55 -8.37 -9.51 -6.61
CA SER A 55 -9.53 -9.24 -7.45
C SER A 55 -9.45 -7.87 -8.14
N ASP A 56 -8.79 -6.88 -7.55
CA ASP A 56 -8.63 -5.56 -8.15
C ASP A 56 -7.81 -5.60 -9.44
N PHE A 57 -6.88 -6.56 -9.53
CA PHE A 57 -6.06 -6.78 -10.71
C PHE A 57 -6.50 -8.01 -11.52
N GLY A 58 -7.53 -8.73 -11.07
CA GLY A 58 -8.02 -9.97 -11.70
C GLY A 58 -7.03 -11.15 -11.67
N GLY A 59 -6.07 -11.18 -10.74
CA GLY A 59 -5.04 -12.23 -10.67
C GLY A 59 -3.77 -11.84 -9.90
N GLU A 60 -2.66 -12.50 -10.19
CA GLU A 60 -1.35 -12.24 -9.56
C GLU A 60 -0.74 -10.89 -9.97
N ALA A 61 -1.03 -10.42 -11.18
CA ALA A 61 -0.66 -9.10 -11.70
C ALA A 61 0.83 -8.71 -11.50
N PRO A 62 1.77 -9.55 -11.96
CA PRO A 62 3.20 -9.25 -11.85
C PRO A 62 3.55 -7.88 -12.43
N CYS A 63 4.51 -7.22 -11.79
CA CYS A 63 5.00 -5.90 -12.17
C CYS A 63 3.93 -4.78 -12.13
N ALA A 64 2.94 -4.93 -11.24
CA ALA A 64 1.95 -3.87 -11.03
C ALA A 64 2.60 -2.55 -10.63
N GLN A 65 2.22 -1.48 -11.31
CA GLN A 65 2.71 -0.13 -11.07
C GLN A 65 1.64 0.91 -11.39
N ILE A 66 1.76 2.09 -10.79
CA ILE A 66 0.93 3.25 -11.10
C ILE A 66 1.86 4.42 -11.43
N ARG A 67 1.82 4.90 -12.66
CA ARG A 67 2.59 6.06 -13.11
C ARG A 67 1.75 7.32 -12.99
N HIS A 68 2.28 8.34 -12.31
CA HIS A 68 1.67 9.68 -12.33
C HIS A 68 1.65 10.25 -13.76
N ILE A 69 0.51 10.82 -14.18
CA ILE A 69 0.40 11.60 -15.42
C ILE A 69 0.26 13.07 -15.06
N GLU A 70 -0.79 13.44 -14.35
CA GLU A 70 -1.15 14.85 -14.11
C GLU A 70 -1.93 15.01 -12.80
N GLY A 71 -1.68 16.13 -12.10
CA GLY A 71 -2.51 16.56 -10.97
C GLY A 71 -3.75 17.31 -11.47
N LEU A 72 -4.93 16.90 -11.01
CA LEU A 72 -6.22 17.50 -11.34
C LEU A 72 -6.74 18.28 -10.13
N GLU A 73 -6.70 19.60 -10.22
CA GLU A 73 -7.26 20.50 -9.20
C GLU A 73 -8.60 21.09 -9.66
N LYS A 74 -9.68 20.86 -8.90
CA LYS A 74 -10.98 21.53 -9.11
C LYS A 74 -11.55 22.06 -7.81
N ARG A 75 -11.53 23.38 -7.64
CA ARG A 75 -12.15 24.21 -6.57
C ARG A 75 -11.80 23.84 -5.13
N ARG A 76 -12.01 22.58 -4.71
CA ARG A 76 -11.72 21.99 -3.39
C ARG A 76 -11.30 20.52 -3.43
N ASN A 77 -11.49 19.85 -4.56
CA ASN A 77 -11.10 18.45 -4.73
C ASN A 77 -9.83 18.39 -5.55
N VAL A 78 -8.88 17.65 -5.02
CA VAL A 78 -7.54 17.49 -5.55
C VAL A 78 -7.38 16.02 -5.82
N SER A 79 -7.04 15.64 -7.04
CA SER A 79 -6.91 14.25 -7.48
C SER A 79 -5.74 14.12 -8.45
N VAL A 80 -5.29 12.90 -8.69
CA VAL A 80 -4.19 12.61 -9.62
C VAL A 80 -4.70 11.67 -10.69
N LEU A 81 -4.51 12.06 -11.95
CA LEU A 81 -4.62 11.14 -13.07
C LEU A 81 -3.34 10.31 -13.13
N GLY A 82 -3.51 8.99 -13.08
CA GLY A 82 -2.44 8.03 -13.21
C GLY A 82 -2.71 7.00 -14.31
N MET A 83 -1.70 6.20 -14.59
CA MET A 83 -1.78 5.03 -15.45
C MET A 83 -1.37 3.80 -14.65
N GLU A 84 -2.32 2.90 -14.41
CA GLU A 84 -2.08 1.60 -13.81
C GLU A 84 -1.62 0.62 -14.90
N PHE A 85 -0.55 -0.11 -14.62
CA PHE A 85 -0.01 -1.14 -15.51
C PHE A 85 0.30 -2.40 -14.73
N TYR A 86 0.09 -3.57 -15.34
CA TYR A 86 0.54 -4.86 -14.84
C TYR A 86 0.59 -5.88 -15.98
N ILE A 87 1.32 -6.97 -15.79
CA ILE A 87 1.41 -8.05 -16.78
C ILE A 87 0.30 -9.07 -16.49
N HIS A 88 -0.42 -9.49 -17.52
CA HIS A 88 -1.37 -10.58 -17.41
C HIS A 88 -0.62 -11.92 -17.20
N GLU A 89 -0.81 -12.55 -16.05
CA GLU A 89 -0.05 -13.74 -15.61
C GLU A 89 0.01 -14.88 -16.67
N ARG A 90 -1.11 -15.21 -17.32
CA ARG A 90 -1.19 -16.34 -18.27
C ARG A 90 -0.80 -15.99 -19.71
N ARG A 91 -1.07 -14.75 -20.12
CA ARG A 91 -0.99 -14.33 -21.53
C ARG A 91 0.24 -13.47 -21.81
N GLY A 92 0.92 -12.95 -20.77
CA GLY A 92 2.14 -12.16 -20.89
C GLY A 92 1.99 -10.78 -21.52
N HIS A 93 0.78 -10.38 -21.93
CA HIS A 93 0.52 -9.03 -22.43
C HIS A 93 0.39 -8.03 -21.27
N ILE A 94 0.54 -6.76 -21.61
CA ILE A 94 0.48 -5.65 -20.67
C ILE A 94 -0.97 -5.16 -20.60
N ASN A 95 -1.53 -5.15 -19.39
CA ASN A 95 -2.77 -4.44 -19.10
C ASN A 95 -2.44 -3.01 -18.71
N GLN A 96 -3.21 -2.07 -19.24
CA GLN A 96 -3.03 -0.65 -18.98
C GLN A 96 -4.39 0.02 -18.81
N HIS A 97 -4.54 0.78 -17.73
CA HIS A 97 -5.77 1.52 -17.45
C HIS A 97 -5.47 2.91 -16.94
N TYR A 98 -6.28 3.89 -17.36
CA TYR A 98 -6.30 5.20 -16.72
C TYR A 98 -7.02 5.10 -15.37
N VAL A 99 -6.39 5.64 -14.34
CA VAL A 99 -6.92 5.66 -12.98
C VAL A 99 -6.95 7.08 -12.43
N VAL A 100 -7.94 7.37 -11.60
CA VAL A 100 -8.00 8.59 -10.79
C VAL A 100 -7.72 8.21 -9.35
N LEU A 101 -6.71 8.84 -8.77
CA LEU A 101 -6.33 8.69 -7.36
C LEU A 101 -6.82 9.92 -6.61
N THR A 102 -7.64 9.71 -5.57
CA THR A 102 -8.23 10.79 -4.78
C THR A 102 -7.77 10.65 -3.33
N PRO A 103 -6.98 11.60 -2.77
CA PRO A 103 -6.70 11.65 -1.35
C PRO A 103 -8.01 11.83 -0.56
N ASN A 104 -8.10 11.17 0.58
CA ASN A 104 -9.28 11.22 1.43
C ASN A 104 -8.89 10.99 2.89
N LYS A 105 -9.85 11.17 3.80
CA LYS A 105 -9.70 10.83 5.21
C LYS A 105 -10.35 9.48 5.49
N SER A 106 -9.68 8.64 6.26
CA SER A 106 -10.28 7.41 6.78
C SER A 106 -11.45 7.70 7.73
N ARG A 107 -11.40 8.86 8.41
CA ARG A 107 -12.43 9.35 9.34
C ARG A 107 -12.58 10.86 9.25
N ALA A 108 -13.79 11.37 9.41
CA ALA A 108 -14.08 12.81 9.30
C ALA A 108 -13.24 13.70 10.24
N ILE A 109 -12.87 13.18 11.42
CA ILE A 109 -12.07 13.89 12.42
C ILE A 109 -10.56 13.85 12.17
N SER A 110 -10.09 13.10 11.17
CA SER A 110 -8.66 12.98 10.89
C SER A 110 -8.07 14.34 10.50
N PRO A 111 -6.95 14.79 11.08
CA PRO A 111 -6.34 16.07 10.72
C PRO A 111 -5.77 16.06 9.29
N HIS A 112 -5.35 14.90 8.81
CA HIS A 112 -4.72 14.70 7.50
C HIS A 112 -5.51 13.71 6.62
N ASP A 113 -5.25 13.74 5.32
CA ASP A 113 -5.81 12.78 4.37
C ASP A 113 -5.05 11.44 4.48
N ASP A 114 -5.38 10.63 5.48
CA ASP A 114 -4.73 9.35 5.80
C ASP A 114 -5.27 8.15 4.99
N ALA A 115 -6.08 8.40 3.96
CA ALA A 115 -6.65 7.40 3.08
C ALA A 115 -6.63 7.88 1.62
N MET A 116 -6.89 6.99 0.69
CA MET A 116 -7.03 7.35 -0.73
C MET A 116 -7.96 6.39 -1.44
N ALA A 117 -8.58 6.88 -2.51
CA ALA A 117 -9.43 6.12 -3.39
C ALA A 117 -8.81 5.99 -4.79
N LEU A 118 -9.04 4.86 -5.45
CA LEU A 118 -8.61 4.58 -6.81
C LEU A 118 -9.84 4.21 -7.66
N LEU A 119 -10.08 4.98 -8.73
CA LEU A 119 -11.14 4.74 -9.70
C LEU A 119 -10.54 4.44 -11.08
N THR A 120 -10.93 3.34 -11.72
CA THR A 120 -10.52 3.01 -13.09
C THR A 120 -11.51 3.56 -14.13
N LEU A 121 -11.09 4.52 -14.96
CA LEU A 121 -11.99 5.33 -15.81
C LEU A 121 -12.70 4.58 -16.95
N ALA A 122 -12.19 3.43 -17.37
CA ALA A 122 -12.74 2.64 -18.48
C ALA A 122 -13.25 1.26 -18.06
N SER A 123 -13.49 1.06 -16.75
CA SER A 123 -14.01 -0.19 -16.21
C SER A 123 -15.28 0.10 -15.40
N PRO A 124 -16.46 0.24 -16.05
CA PRO A 124 -17.70 0.62 -15.37
C PRO A 124 -18.17 -0.41 -14.32
N PHE A 125 -17.55 -1.60 -14.30
CA PHE A 125 -17.84 -2.66 -13.34
C PHE A 125 -16.82 -2.77 -12.19
N ARG A 126 -15.70 -2.02 -12.24
CA ARG A 126 -14.74 -1.99 -11.13
C ARG A 126 -15.15 -0.86 -10.19
N PRO A 127 -15.66 -1.17 -8.98
CA PRO A 127 -15.99 -0.13 -8.02
C PRO A 127 -14.74 0.63 -7.60
N GLU A 128 -14.95 1.85 -7.11
CA GLU A 128 -13.88 2.64 -6.52
C GLU A 128 -13.27 1.91 -5.33
N THR A 129 -11.95 1.74 -5.38
CA THR A 129 -11.20 1.02 -4.36
C THR A 129 -10.66 1.97 -3.31
N HIS A 130 -10.91 1.70 -2.04
CA HIS A 130 -10.46 2.52 -0.92
C HIS A 130 -9.28 1.89 -0.18
N TYR A 131 -8.29 2.71 0.16
CA TYR A 131 -7.08 2.32 0.86
C TYR A 131 -6.84 3.23 2.06
N HIS A 132 -6.44 2.65 3.19
CA HIS A 132 -5.86 3.37 4.32
C HIS A 132 -4.35 3.43 4.15
N LEU A 133 -3.76 4.62 4.30
CA LEU A 133 -2.32 4.83 4.28
C LEU A 133 -1.76 4.56 5.68
N LEU A 134 -1.09 3.42 5.83
CA LEU A 134 -0.55 2.95 7.12
C LEU A 134 0.79 3.57 7.44
N PHE A 135 1.62 3.81 6.43
CA PHE A 135 2.92 4.45 6.56
C PHE A 135 3.40 4.99 5.22
N THR A 136 4.12 6.10 5.24
CA THR A 136 4.94 6.56 4.10
C THR A 136 6.12 7.37 4.63
N ASP A 137 7.28 7.21 3.99
CA ASP A 137 8.43 8.10 4.21
C ASP A 137 8.53 9.21 3.15
N TYR A 138 7.56 9.24 2.21
CA TYR A 138 7.49 10.14 1.05
C TYR A 138 8.65 10.06 0.06
N MET A 139 9.59 9.14 0.26
CA MET A 139 10.83 9.09 -0.51
C MET A 139 11.08 7.73 -1.12
N SER A 140 10.93 6.66 -0.35
CA SER A 140 11.31 5.32 -0.76
C SER A 140 10.11 4.38 -0.86
N CYS A 141 9.13 4.48 0.02
CA CYS A 141 7.99 3.56 0.03
C CYS A 141 6.78 4.06 0.80
N PHE A 142 5.67 3.38 0.58
CA PHE A 142 4.46 3.49 1.39
C PHE A 142 3.79 2.13 1.57
N THR A 143 2.98 2.03 2.63
CA THR A 143 2.22 0.82 2.97
C THR A 143 0.76 1.17 3.10
N VAL A 144 -0.09 0.34 2.51
CA VAL A 144 -1.54 0.54 2.52
C VAL A 144 -2.28 -0.71 2.93
N ARG A 145 -3.49 -0.51 3.45
CA ARG A 145 -4.48 -1.54 3.69
C ARG A 145 -5.73 -1.24 2.89
N ARG A 146 -6.26 -2.21 2.16
CA ARG A 146 -7.59 -2.16 1.55
C ARG A 146 -8.61 -2.72 2.56
N PRO A 147 -9.50 -1.89 3.14
CA PRO A 147 -10.37 -2.36 4.22
C PRO A 147 -11.43 -3.38 3.79
N LEU A 148 -11.81 -3.38 2.50
CA LEU A 148 -12.89 -4.22 1.97
C LEU A 148 -12.63 -5.72 2.15
N ASP A 149 -11.39 -6.15 1.95
CA ASP A 149 -10.97 -7.56 1.91
C ASP A 149 -9.65 -7.81 2.65
N ASP A 150 -9.23 -6.85 3.47
CA ASP A 150 -8.04 -6.92 4.33
C ASP A 150 -6.73 -7.19 3.57
N VAL A 151 -6.59 -6.62 2.38
CA VAL A 151 -5.38 -6.71 1.58
C VAL A 151 -4.36 -5.63 1.97
N TYR A 152 -3.17 -6.07 2.36
CA TYR A 152 -2.04 -5.20 2.70
C TYR A 152 -1.05 -5.20 1.55
N GLN A 153 -0.55 -4.02 1.20
CA GLN A 153 0.34 -3.83 0.08
C GLN A 153 1.49 -2.90 0.47
N VAL A 154 2.69 -3.21 -0.01
CA VAL A 154 3.86 -2.34 0.11
C VAL A 154 4.30 -1.91 -1.28
N TRP A 155 4.43 -0.61 -1.45
CA TRP A 155 4.75 0.04 -2.71
C TRP A 155 6.06 0.81 -2.58
N ALA A 156 6.92 0.71 -3.58
CA ALA A 156 8.07 1.60 -3.73
C ALA A 156 7.65 2.91 -4.39
N ILE A 157 8.29 4.00 -3.98
CA ILE A 157 8.21 5.31 -4.62
C ILE A 157 9.41 5.44 -5.54
N GLY A 158 9.17 5.59 -6.84
CA GLY A 158 10.21 5.52 -7.84
C GLY A 158 10.70 4.09 -8.07
N ARG A 159 11.67 3.94 -8.98
CA ARG A 159 12.16 2.62 -9.40
C ARG A 159 12.75 1.85 -8.20
N PRO A 160 12.32 0.61 -7.93
CA PRO A 160 12.88 -0.19 -6.87
C PRO A 160 14.39 -0.39 -7.08
N SER A 161 15.17 -0.19 -6.02
CA SER A 161 16.59 -0.53 -5.99
C SER A 161 16.78 -1.81 -5.18
N LEU A 162 17.68 -2.70 -5.64
CA LEU A 162 18.11 -3.88 -4.88
C LEU A 162 18.76 -3.52 -3.53
N THR A 163 19.22 -2.28 -3.37
CA THR A 163 19.83 -1.78 -2.13
C THR A 163 18.85 -1.09 -1.19
N ASN A 164 17.65 -0.75 -1.65
CA ASN A 164 16.69 -0.02 -0.83
C ASN A 164 16.06 -0.95 0.21
N LYS A 165 16.23 -0.56 1.47
CA LYS A 165 15.64 -1.25 2.61
C LYS A 165 14.32 -0.57 2.99
N TYR A 166 13.21 -1.21 2.66
CA TYR A 166 11.86 -0.72 2.98
C TYR A 166 11.44 -1.09 4.41
N GLU A 167 12.33 -0.97 5.39
CA GLU A 167 12.16 -1.51 6.76
C GLU A 167 10.95 -0.90 7.48
N ASN A 168 10.74 0.42 7.37
CA ASN A 168 9.61 1.09 8.01
C ASN A 168 8.26 0.69 7.38
N CYS A 169 8.21 0.62 6.05
CA CYS A 169 7.03 0.11 5.33
C CYS A 169 6.76 -1.36 5.66
N HIS A 170 7.81 -2.18 5.75
CA HIS A 170 7.67 -3.58 6.16
C HIS A 170 7.16 -3.71 7.60
N SER A 171 7.59 -2.82 8.49
CA SER A 171 7.12 -2.76 9.87
C SER A 171 5.63 -2.39 9.92
N ALA A 172 5.21 -1.38 9.18
CA ALA A 172 3.79 -1.02 9.05
C ALA A 172 2.94 -2.15 8.44
N TYR A 173 3.51 -2.90 7.50
CA TYR A 173 2.88 -4.08 6.90
C TYR A 173 2.69 -5.23 7.90
N LYS A 174 3.60 -5.38 8.86
CA LYS A 174 3.52 -6.42 9.90
C LYS A 174 2.70 -6.02 11.11
N GLN A 175 2.49 -4.73 11.35
CA GLN A 175 1.72 -4.27 12.51
C GLN A 175 0.20 -4.43 12.29
N HIS A 176 -0.55 -4.60 13.37
CA HIS A 176 -2.00 -4.49 13.34
C HIS A 176 -2.40 -3.01 13.27
N SER A 177 -3.22 -2.62 12.29
CA SER A 177 -3.59 -1.20 12.12
C SER A 177 -4.29 -0.62 13.35
N ASP A 178 -5.05 -1.46 14.05
CA ASP A 178 -5.89 -1.02 15.18
C ASP A 178 -5.21 -1.24 16.55
N ILE A 179 -4.07 -1.94 16.59
CA ILE A 179 -3.33 -2.23 17.84
C ILE A 179 -1.83 -2.02 17.59
N PRO A 180 -1.31 -0.80 17.87
CA PRO A 180 0.11 -0.51 17.72
C PRO A 180 0.97 -1.49 18.53
N GLY A 181 2.10 -1.91 17.96
CA GLY A 181 3.05 -2.82 18.61
C GLY A 181 2.72 -4.31 18.49
N CYS A 182 1.53 -4.69 18.01
CA CYS A 182 1.20 -6.09 17.72
C CYS A 182 1.65 -6.49 16.31
N SER A 183 2.61 -7.40 16.22
CA SER A 183 2.95 -8.05 14.95
C SER A 183 1.90 -9.10 14.60
N VAL A 184 1.42 -9.07 13.36
CA VAL A 184 0.58 -10.10 12.75
C VAL A 184 1.39 -10.79 11.69
N GLU A 185 1.47 -12.11 11.74
CA GLU A 185 2.09 -12.88 10.68
C GLU A 185 1.19 -12.81 9.44
N ARG A 186 1.68 -12.16 8.39
CA ARG A 186 1.00 -12.05 7.10
C ARG A 186 1.85 -12.74 6.03
N PRO A 187 1.27 -13.62 5.20
CA PRO A 187 2.00 -14.21 4.09
C PRO A 187 2.45 -13.10 3.15
N ARG A 188 3.63 -13.23 2.53
CA ARG A 188 4.16 -12.25 1.59
C ARG A 188 4.24 -12.88 0.21
N TYR A 189 3.56 -12.27 -0.75
CA TYR A 189 3.66 -12.61 -2.17
C TYR A 189 4.31 -11.45 -2.92
N ASP A 190 5.50 -11.69 -3.46
CA ASP A 190 6.22 -10.70 -4.24
C ASP A 190 5.54 -10.50 -5.60
N VAL A 191 5.27 -9.24 -5.94
CA VAL A 191 4.66 -8.80 -7.19
C VAL A 191 5.71 -8.19 -8.11
N PHE A 192 6.68 -7.46 -7.54
CA PHE A 192 7.81 -6.91 -8.28
C PHE A 192 8.98 -7.89 -8.30
N ASN A 193 9.50 -8.15 -9.50
CA ASN A 193 10.73 -8.90 -9.72
C ASN A 193 11.59 -8.14 -10.73
N ASP A 194 12.77 -7.67 -10.32
CA ASP A 194 13.63 -6.85 -11.17
C ASP A 194 13.98 -7.53 -12.51
N THR A 195 14.20 -8.84 -12.50
CA THR A 195 14.53 -9.58 -13.73
C THR A 195 13.35 -9.65 -14.69
N LEU A 196 12.13 -9.80 -14.19
CA LEU A 196 10.92 -9.84 -15.04
C LEU A 196 10.52 -8.41 -15.45
N CYS A 197 10.37 -7.52 -14.47
CA CYS A 197 9.80 -6.19 -14.64
C CYS A 197 10.74 -5.22 -15.38
N CYS A 198 12.06 -5.40 -15.31
CA CYS A 198 13.02 -4.52 -16.00
C CYS A 198 13.54 -5.08 -17.33
N ARG A 199 13.28 -6.35 -17.66
CA ARG A 199 13.59 -6.90 -19.00
C ARG A 199 12.56 -6.49 -20.05
N GLN A 200 11.35 -6.12 -19.65
CA GLN A 200 10.39 -5.53 -20.58
C GLN A 200 10.82 -4.09 -20.90
N ARG A 201 11.14 -3.85 -22.18
CA ARG A 201 11.61 -2.58 -22.73
C ARG A 201 10.77 -1.40 -22.22
N ARG A 202 11.44 -0.25 -22.04
CA ARG A 202 10.79 1.05 -21.83
C ARG A 202 9.60 1.17 -22.78
N ILE A 203 8.41 1.19 -22.21
CA ILE A 203 7.23 1.71 -22.90
C ILE A 203 7.45 3.22 -22.88
N GLU A 204 8.07 3.71 -23.96
CA GLU A 204 8.17 5.13 -24.27
C GLU A 204 6.78 5.71 -24.56
#